data_AF-A0A167U418-F1
#
_entry.id   AF-A0A167U418-F1
#
_cell.length_a   1.000
_cell.length_b   1.000
_cell.length_c   1.000
_cell.angle_alpha   90.00
_cell.angle_beta   90.00
_cell.angle_gamma   90.00
#
_symmetry.space_group_name_H-M   'P 1'
#
loop_
_entity.id
_entity.type
_entity.pdbx_description
1 polymer ?
#
loop_
_entity_poly.entity_id
_entity_poly.type
_entity_poly.pdbx_seq_one_letter_code
_entity_poly.pdbx_strand_id
1 'polypeptide(L)'
;MAHRTTIYRELTRRNPQVKNMVMFGPNTGNNDYENVVSWTIWKEFNADNLYRMFHNVVDADWTMQSGLHFPLTAWDAEFHDEDELEHNILTKHIVPQVNAALAFAAEHAKQPFRLNLCRSGRTSFTSEADRSYKPDWAVCRDDTTEVTGQMIPKYTSLMPGDTKPSSKWHSNFYTSSPPQWENPVRQVVTYCIGARSRYGFILTDEELVVLRIRTEPTGAGLAAGRSRRAQQTVLPARTAPLSPAPARGHARQESAATDVSGLSESIQGMSVADSSGTYKSTEAIDDYPVEYRAIPWGNHAGGGHGDPGKGKGRDAPVLTVRLALFYLCWMAAVGPNTPQESYPSLDSYWWNPYAVAFISNSTGFQHKNGVPSKLQYYNPQARNRGPVYVNAILDDATEAAEEQPILTLASVLTFDTVRQSDGSLVYAFHDDETGVDYQITQDVLVLDEDTNTIGHFVNLVWRDGRPVRSASKHASKPSGSGEAHLKKRRP
;
A
#
# COMPACT_ATOMS: atom_id res chain seq x y z
N MET A 1 -8.43 -32.48 -32.02
CA MET A 1 -7.85 -31.14 -31.73
C MET A 1 -7.47 -31.13 -30.26
N ALA A 2 -6.24 -30.77 -29.90
CA ALA A 2 -5.85 -30.65 -28.49
C ALA A 2 -6.72 -29.56 -27.84
N HIS A 3 -7.37 -29.86 -26.71
CA HIS A 3 -8.15 -28.86 -26.00
C HIS A 3 -7.21 -27.74 -25.52
N ARG A 4 -7.43 -26.51 -26.01
CA ARG A 4 -6.79 -25.30 -25.51
C ARG A 4 -7.01 -25.23 -23.99
N THR A 5 -5.93 -25.16 -23.23
CA THR A 5 -5.96 -24.96 -21.78
C THR A 5 -5.66 -23.49 -21.53
N THR A 6 -6.24 -22.91 -20.48
CA THR A 6 -6.06 -21.50 -20.09
C THR A 6 -5.67 -21.43 -18.61
N ILE A 7 -5.12 -20.30 -18.15
CA ILE A 7 -4.87 -20.07 -16.71
C ILE A 7 -6.15 -20.28 -15.92
N TYR A 8 -7.26 -19.73 -16.43
CA TYR A 8 -8.57 -19.82 -15.80
C TYR A 8 -8.96 -21.29 -15.57
N ARG A 9 -8.88 -22.12 -16.62
CA ARG A 9 -9.19 -23.55 -16.52
C ARG A 9 -8.24 -24.29 -15.56
N GLU A 10 -6.98 -23.88 -15.51
CA GLU A 10 -5.97 -24.51 -14.66
C GLU A 10 -6.18 -24.20 -13.18
N LEU A 11 -6.36 -22.93 -12.84
CA LEU A 11 -6.50 -22.49 -11.46
C LEU A 11 -7.89 -22.79 -10.87
N THR A 12 -8.90 -23.03 -11.70
CA THR A 12 -10.25 -23.42 -11.26
C THR A 12 -10.45 -24.92 -11.07
N ARG A 13 -9.40 -25.73 -11.25
CA ARG A 13 -9.42 -27.16 -10.91
C ARG A 13 -9.69 -27.36 -9.42
N ARG A 14 -10.29 -28.50 -9.09
CA ARG A 14 -10.55 -28.90 -7.70
C ARG A 14 -9.25 -28.89 -6.89
N ASN A 15 -9.33 -28.35 -5.67
CA ASN A 15 -8.27 -28.48 -4.68
C ASN A 15 -8.18 -29.92 -4.16
N PRO A 16 -7.01 -30.36 -3.67
CA PRO A 16 -6.92 -31.67 -3.03
C PRO A 16 -7.92 -31.79 -1.87
N GLN A 17 -8.45 -32.98 -1.66
CA GLN A 17 -9.19 -33.27 -0.45
C GLN A 17 -8.19 -33.53 0.66
N VAL A 18 -8.35 -32.82 1.77
CA VAL A 18 -7.45 -32.88 2.93
C VAL A 18 -8.26 -33.21 4.16
N LYS A 19 -7.58 -33.72 5.19
CA LYS A 19 -8.17 -34.10 6.45
C LYS A 19 -7.40 -33.43 7.58
N ASN A 20 -8.08 -32.52 8.26
CA ASN A 20 -7.54 -31.83 9.42
C ASN A 20 -7.58 -32.76 10.65
N MET A 21 -6.39 -33.11 11.15
CA MET A 21 -6.20 -33.89 12.39
C MET A 21 -5.71 -33.02 13.55
N VAL A 22 -5.63 -31.70 13.35
CA VAL A 22 -5.17 -30.73 14.34
C VAL A 22 -6.21 -30.60 15.44
N MET A 23 -5.78 -30.84 16.68
CA MET A 23 -6.60 -30.62 17.86
C MET A 23 -6.92 -29.13 18.03
N PHE A 24 -8.15 -28.85 18.45
CA PHE A 24 -8.57 -27.50 18.82
C PHE A 24 -7.61 -26.92 19.89
N GLY A 25 -7.23 -25.66 19.70
CA GLY A 25 -6.37 -24.94 20.63
C GLY A 25 -6.43 -23.43 20.37
N PRO A 26 -6.03 -22.60 21.34
CA PRO A 26 -6.06 -21.14 21.19
C PRO A 26 -5.06 -20.67 20.13
N ASN A 27 -5.42 -19.60 19.41
CA ASN A 27 -4.49 -18.87 18.56
C ASN A 27 -3.52 -18.06 19.42
N THR A 28 -2.24 -18.06 19.04
CA THR A 28 -1.24 -17.17 19.65
C THR A 28 -1.65 -15.72 19.37
N GLY A 29 -1.75 -14.91 20.42
CA GLY A 29 -2.00 -13.48 20.32
C GLY A 29 -0.79 -12.69 20.79
N ASN A 30 -0.63 -11.47 20.27
CA ASN A 30 0.28 -10.48 20.80
C ASN A 30 -0.51 -9.18 21.06
N ASN A 31 -0.32 -8.59 22.24
CA ASN A 31 -0.99 -7.34 22.59
C ASN A 31 -0.54 -6.16 21.72
N ASP A 32 0.67 -6.26 21.16
CA ASP A 32 1.29 -5.26 20.31
C ASP A 32 0.84 -5.36 18.84
N TYR A 33 -0.10 -6.25 18.51
CA TYR A 33 -0.70 -6.27 17.18
C TYR A 33 -1.62 -5.07 16.97
N GLU A 34 -1.80 -4.69 15.71
CA GLU A 34 -2.61 -3.54 15.31
C GLU A 34 -4.09 -3.81 15.60
N ASN A 35 -4.87 -2.75 15.82
CA ASN A 35 -6.29 -2.86 16.13
C ASN A 35 -7.16 -2.99 14.87
N VAL A 36 -8.22 -3.81 14.94
CA VAL A 36 -9.18 -4.01 13.86
C VAL A 36 -10.53 -3.45 14.27
N VAL A 37 -10.91 -2.30 13.69
CA VAL A 37 -12.16 -1.59 14.04
C VAL A 37 -13.39 -2.10 13.32
N SER A 38 -13.23 -2.72 12.14
CA SER A 38 -14.38 -3.27 11.41
C SER A 38 -14.01 -4.48 10.57
N TRP A 39 -14.99 -5.36 10.38
CA TRP A 39 -14.90 -6.57 9.57
C TRP A 39 -16.10 -6.63 8.63
N THR A 40 -15.88 -6.31 7.35
CA THR A 40 -16.98 -6.15 6.38
C THR A 40 -16.71 -6.93 5.11
N ILE A 41 -17.77 -7.39 4.42
CA ILE A 41 -17.60 -8.17 3.18
C ILE A 41 -17.07 -7.26 2.07
N TRP A 42 -15.94 -7.64 1.47
CA TRP A 42 -15.38 -7.03 0.27
C TRP A 42 -16.19 -7.45 -0.96
N LYS A 43 -17.28 -6.72 -1.21
CA LYS A 43 -18.26 -7.05 -2.27
C LYS A 43 -17.65 -7.04 -3.68
N GLU A 44 -16.65 -6.20 -3.92
CA GLU A 44 -16.02 -6.08 -5.24
C GLU A 44 -15.13 -7.28 -5.60
N PHE A 45 -14.57 -7.98 -4.61
CA PHE A 45 -13.73 -9.17 -4.81
C PHE A 45 -14.61 -10.41 -5.04
N ASN A 46 -15.15 -10.53 -6.25
CA ASN A 46 -16.01 -11.64 -6.67
C ASN A 46 -15.63 -12.15 -8.06
N ALA A 47 -16.11 -13.35 -8.40
CA ALA A 47 -15.75 -14.04 -9.63
C ALA A 47 -16.05 -13.24 -10.90
N ASP A 48 -17.24 -12.63 -10.99
CA ASP A 48 -17.68 -11.89 -12.17
C ASP A 48 -16.82 -10.65 -12.40
N ASN A 49 -16.54 -9.88 -11.33
CA ASN A 49 -15.71 -8.68 -11.41
C ASN A 49 -14.27 -9.02 -11.77
N LEU A 50 -13.66 -9.97 -11.06
CA LEU A 50 -12.26 -10.35 -11.27
C LEU A 50 -12.06 -10.95 -12.66
N TYR A 51 -12.92 -11.86 -13.09
CA TYR A 51 -12.84 -12.42 -14.45
C TYR A 51 -12.97 -11.33 -15.52
N ARG A 52 -13.93 -10.39 -15.39
CA ARG A 52 -14.06 -9.28 -16.34
C ARG A 52 -12.79 -8.45 -16.46
N MET A 53 -12.11 -8.16 -15.35
CA MET A 53 -10.87 -7.38 -15.35
C MET A 53 -9.68 -8.15 -15.93
N PHE A 54 -9.63 -9.46 -15.74
CA PHE A 54 -8.46 -10.28 -16.05
C PHE A 54 -8.62 -11.23 -17.24
N HIS A 55 -9.79 -11.31 -17.89
CA HIS A 55 -10.09 -12.29 -18.95
C HIS A 55 -9.00 -12.32 -20.05
N ASN A 56 -8.48 -11.16 -20.45
CA ASN A 56 -7.41 -11.06 -21.43
C ASN A 56 -6.14 -11.83 -21.07
N VAL A 57 -5.86 -12.01 -19.77
CA VAL A 57 -4.72 -12.75 -19.25
C VAL A 57 -5.12 -14.18 -18.89
N VAL A 58 -6.25 -14.36 -18.18
CA VAL A 58 -6.60 -15.69 -17.68
C VAL A 58 -7.12 -16.64 -18.77
N ASP A 59 -7.57 -16.11 -19.90
CA ASP A 59 -7.99 -16.90 -21.07
C ASP A 59 -6.88 -17.08 -22.12
N ALA A 60 -5.68 -16.57 -21.85
CA ALA A 60 -4.52 -16.77 -22.71
C ALA A 60 -4.11 -18.26 -22.75
N ASP A 61 -3.49 -18.66 -23.87
CA ASP A 61 -3.12 -20.04 -24.17
C ASP A 61 -2.09 -20.53 -23.19
N TRP A 62 -2.54 -21.38 -22.27
CA TRP A 62 -1.68 -21.97 -21.27
C TRP A 62 -0.77 -23.00 -21.91
N THR A 63 0.49 -22.61 -22.14
CA THR A 63 1.52 -23.46 -22.76
C THR A 63 2.33 -24.25 -21.75
N MET A 64 2.22 -23.96 -20.44
CA MET A 64 2.89 -24.73 -19.40
C MET A 64 2.28 -26.14 -19.29
N GLN A 65 2.93 -27.12 -19.92
CA GLN A 65 2.51 -28.51 -19.93
C GLN A 65 2.79 -29.23 -18.59
N SER A 66 1.93 -30.22 -18.32
CA SER A 66 1.92 -31.25 -17.27
C SER A 66 3.15 -31.35 -16.35
N GLY A 67 2.91 -31.24 -15.04
CA GLY A 67 3.92 -31.38 -13.99
C GLY A 67 3.60 -30.58 -12.71
N LEU A 68 2.59 -29.70 -12.78
CA LEU A 68 2.12 -28.91 -11.64
C LEU A 68 1.23 -29.71 -10.67
N HIS A 69 0.75 -30.88 -11.07
CA HIS A 69 -0.13 -31.69 -10.24
C HIS A 69 0.55 -32.99 -9.87
N PHE A 70 0.66 -33.22 -8.56
CA PHE A 70 1.13 -34.48 -8.01
C PHE A 70 -0.06 -35.18 -7.34
N PRO A 71 -0.22 -36.51 -7.52
CA PRO A 71 -1.23 -37.26 -6.81
C PRO A 71 -0.94 -37.20 -5.30
N LEU A 72 -1.96 -36.86 -4.51
CA LEU A 72 -1.87 -36.85 -3.06
C LEU A 72 -2.20 -38.24 -2.55
N THR A 73 -1.29 -38.84 -1.77
CA THR A 73 -1.61 -40.11 -1.10
C THR A 73 -2.58 -39.86 0.06
N ALA A 74 -3.21 -40.92 0.56
CA ALA A 74 -4.09 -40.79 1.72
C ALA A 74 -3.33 -40.27 2.97
N TRP A 75 -2.06 -40.63 3.13
CA TRP A 75 -1.20 -40.16 4.22
C TRP A 75 -0.82 -38.70 4.06
N ASP A 76 -0.44 -38.28 2.84
CA ASP A 76 -0.07 -36.89 2.57
C ASP A 76 -1.28 -35.93 2.64
N ALA A 77 -2.51 -36.45 2.62
CA ALA A 77 -3.74 -35.68 2.74
C ALA A 77 -4.13 -35.36 4.18
N GLU A 78 -3.53 -36.03 5.17
CA GLU A 78 -3.74 -35.74 6.58
C GLU A 78 -2.67 -34.73 7.05
N PHE A 79 -3.07 -33.81 7.94
CA PHE A 79 -2.12 -32.91 8.60
C PHE A 79 -2.47 -32.75 10.08
N HIS A 80 -1.46 -32.75 10.93
CA HIS A 80 -1.56 -32.78 12.39
C HIS A 80 -1.16 -31.46 13.05
N ASP A 81 -0.51 -30.57 12.31
CA ASP A 81 -0.19 -29.20 12.74
C ASP A 81 -0.20 -28.21 11.57
N GLU A 82 0.15 -26.96 11.87
CA GLU A 82 0.21 -25.86 10.91
C GLU A 82 1.37 -26.06 9.91
N ASP A 83 2.51 -26.59 10.35
CA ASP A 83 3.69 -26.80 9.52
C ASP A 83 3.43 -27.85 8.44
N GLU A 84 2.73 -28.94 8.77
CA GLU A 84 2.31 -29.96 7.81
C GLU A 84 1.30 -29.42 6.80
N LEU A 85 0.34 -28.58 7.21
CA LEU A 85 -0.57 -27.91 6.27
C LEU A 85 0.22 -27.09 5.25
N GLU A 86 1.19 -26.31 5.71
CA GLU A 86 2.05 -25.48 4.87
C GLU A 86 2.92 -26.28 3.91
N HIS A 87 3.66 -27.27 4.42
CA HIS A 87 4.68 -27.97 3.66
C HIS A 87 4.11 -29.12 2.83
N ASN A 88 3.15 -29.88 3.35
CA ASN A 88 2.60 -31.05 2.65
C ASN A 88 1.48 -30.67 1.69
N ILE A 89 0.62 -29.71 2.06
CA ILE A 89 -0.52 -29.34 1.22
C ILE A 89 -0.22 -28.08 0.41
N LEU A 90 0.01 -26.95 1.07
CA LEU A 90 0.02 -25.64 0.40
C LEU A 90 1.21 -25.49 -0.56
N THR A 91 2.41 -25.81 -0.10
CA THR A 91 3.67 -25.71 -0.88
C THR A 91 3.71 -26.66 -2.07
N LYS A 92 3.01 -27.81 -2.01
CA LYS A 92 3.03 -28.82 -3.08
C LYS A 92 1.84 -28.70 -4.03
N HIS A 93 0.66 -28.31 -3.55
CA HIS A 93 -0.60 -28.44 -4.30
C HIS A 93 -1.37 -27.12 -4.54
N ILE A 94 -0.94 -26.00 -3.96
CA ILE A 94 -1.57 -24.69 -4.19
C ILE A 94 -0.59 -23.68 -4.77
N VAL A 95 0.54 -23.47 -4.11
CA VAL A 95 1.51 -22.42 -4.44
C VAL A 95 2.18 -22.64 -5.81
N PRO A 96 2.60 -23.85 -6.21
CA PRO A 96 3.26 -24.05 -7.50
C PRO A 96 2.37 -23.68 -8.70
N GLN A 97 1.07 -24.00 -8.62
CA GLN A 97 0.11 -23.68 -9.68
C GLN A 97 -0.10 -22.15 -9.78
N VAL A 98 -0.23 -21.47 -8.64
CA VAL A 98 -0.34 -20.01 -8.58
C VAL A 98 0.91 -19.34 -9.14
N ASN A 99 2.11 -19.79 -8.75
CA ASN A 99 3.37 -19.23 -9.21
C ASN A 99 3.62 -19.46 -10.71
N ALA A 100 3.29 -20.65 -11.22
CA ALA A 100 3.31 -20.91 -12.65
C ALA A 100 2.41 -19.92 -13.39
N ALA A 101 1.21 -19.67 -12.86
CA ALA A 101 0.26 -18.75 -13.47
C ALA A 101 0.73 -17.30 -13.44
N LEU A 102 1.30 -16.86 -12.32
CA LEU A 102 1.89 -15.54 -12.17
C LEU A 102 3.06 -15.33 -13.16
N ALA A 103 3.95 -16.31 -13.29
CA ALA A 103 5.08 -16.23 -14.22
C ALA A 103 4.62 -16.12 -15.68
N PHE A 104 3.68 -16.99 -16.08
CA PHE A 104 3.11 -16.96 -17.42
C PHE A 104 2.35 -15.64 -17.69
N ALA A 105 1.55 -15.18 -16.73
CA ALA A 105 0.80 -13.93 -16.84
C ALA A 105 1.70 -12.71 -16.97
N ALA A 106 2.80 -12.66 -16.19
CA ALA A 106 3.78 -11.59 -16.26
C ALA A 106 4.44 -11.51 -17.64
N GLU A 107 4.83 -12.65 -18.21
CA GLU A 107 5.36 -12.74 -19.57
C GLU A 107 4.32 -12.30 -20.62
N HIS A 108 3.10 -12.83 -20.53
CA HIS A 108 2.01 -12.52 -21.46
C HIS A 108 1.65 -11.02 -21.44
N ALA A 109 1.58 -10.43 -20.25
CA ALA A 109 1.31 -9.01 -20.06
C ALA A 109 2.56 -8.13 -20.19
N LYS A 110 3.72 -8.69 -20.58
CA LYS A 110 5.00 -8.00 -20.79
C LYS A 110 5.42 -7.16 -19.58
N GLN A 111 5.20 -7.68 -18.37
CA GLN A 111 5.67 -7.03 -17.15
C GLN A 111 7.19 -7.16 -17.05
N PRO A 112 7.90 -6.12 -16.57
CA PRO A 112 9.36 -6.12 -16.48
C PRO A 112 9.90 -6.92 -15.27
N PHE A 113 9.02 -7.54 -14.48
CA PHE A 113 9.32 -8.26 -13.26
C PHE A 113 8.60 -9.62 -13.25
N ARG A 114 9.07 -10.52 -12.38
CA ARG A 114 8.39 -11.79 -12.07
C ARG A 114 7.82 -11.74 -10.67
N LEU A 115 6.68 -12.42 -10.51
CA LEU A 115 6.00 -12.54 -9.23
C LEU A 115 6.15 -13.94 -8.66
N ASN A 116 6.30 -14.01 -7.34
CA ASN A 116 6.34 -15.28 -6.63
C ASN A 116 5.64 -15.15 -5.28
N LEU A 117 4.65 -16.02 -5.04
CA LEU A 117 4.14 -16.33 -3.72
C LEU A 117 5.07 -17.37 -3.09
N CYS A 118 5.72 -17.01 -1.99
CA CYS A 118 6.73 -17.86 -1.35
C CYS A 118 6.62 -17.80 0.18
N ARG A 119 7.40 -18.64 0.85
CA ARG A 119 7.59 -18.54 2.30
C ARG A 119 8.32 -17.22 2.62
N SER A 120 7.86 -16.52 3.64
CA SER A 120 8.40 -15.21 4.07
C SER A 120 9.89 -15.24 4.47
N GLY A 121 10.48 -16.43 4.66
CA GLY A 121 11.91 -16.59 4.90
C GLY A 121 12.81 -15.92 3.86
N ARG A 122 12.26 -15.64 2.67
CA ARG A 122 12.95 -14.97 1.57
C ARG A 122 12.81 -13.45 1.56
N THR A 123 11.98 -12.88 2.44
CA THR A 123 11.69 -11.45 2.43
C THR A 123 12.30 -10.70 3.60
N SER A 124 12.66 -9.44 3.38
CA SER A 124 12.95 -8.51 4.46
C SER A 124 11.64 -8.19 5.18
N PHE A 125 11.68 -8.23 6.51
CA PHE A 125 10.63 -7.69 7.36
C PHE A 125 11.32 -6.84 8.41
N THR A 126 10.75 -5.69 8.73
CA THR A 126 11.43 -4.59 9.42
C THR A 126 11.85 -4.92 10.86
N SER A 127 11.31 -5.97 11.48
CA SER A 127 11.74 -6.46 12.79
C SER A 127 12.59 -7.73 12.67
N GLU A 128 13.90 -7.57 12.46
CA GLU A 128 14.84 -8.70 12.49
C GLU A 128 14.95 -9.36 13.88
N ALA A 129 14.36 -8.77 14.93
CA ALA A 129 14.49 -9.22 16.31
C ALA A 129 13.38 -10.15 16.82
N ASP A 130 12.17 -10.14 16.25
CA ASP A 130 11.04 -10.93 16.76
C ASP A 130 10.34 -11.73 15.66
N ARG A 131 10.44 -13.06 15.76
CA ARG A 131 9.79 -14.02 14.85
C ARG A 131 8.27 -13.88 14.83
N SER A 132 7.65 -13.37 15.90
CA SER A 132 6.20 -13.18 16.00
C SER A 132 5.68 -12.22 14.94
N TYR A 133 6.54 -11.35 14.41
CA TYR A 133 6.19 -10.36 13.39
C TYR A 133 6.46 -10.83 11.95
N LYS A 134 6.80 -12.11 11.76
CA LYS A 134 7.10 -12.66 10.45
C LYS A 134 5.90 -13.44 9.91
N PRO A 135 5.34 -13.08 8.75
CA PRO A 135 4.25 -13.83 8.14
C PRO A 135 4.69 -15.23 7.73
N ASP A 136 3.77 -16.14 7.46
CA ASP A 136 4.10 -17.46 6.88
C ASP A 136 4.45 -17.35 5.39
N TRP A 137 3.70 -16.48 4.70
CA TRP A 137 3.77 -16.29 3.26
C TRP A 137 4.06 -14.84 2.90
N ALA A 138 4.68 -14.65 1.75
CA ALA A 138 4.89 -13.35 1.15
C ALA A 138 4.80 -13.44 -0.38
N VAL A 139 4.18 -12.45 -1.00
CA VAL A 139 4.36 -12.17 -2.43
C VAL A 139 5.57 -11.28 -2.59
N CYS A 140 6.46 -11.64 -3.50
CA CYS A 140 7.63 -10.84 -3.83
C CYS A 140 7.77 -10.63 -5.34
N ARG A 141 8.58 -9.62 -5.67
CA ARG A 141 9.12 -9.40 -7.01
C ARG A 141 10.62 -9.68 -7.03
N ASP A 142 11.12 -10.14 -8.16
CA ASP A 142 12.53 -10.41 -8.37
C ASP A 142 13.39 -9.16 -8.62
N ASP A 143 12.78 -8.03 -8.95
CA ASP A 143 13.45 -6.74 -9.19
C ASP A 143 13.57 -5.85 -7.95
N THR A 144 13.06 -6.30 -6.79
CA THR A 144 13.10 -5.54 -5.53
C THR A 144 13.76 -6.36 -4.43
N THR A 145 15.00 -6.00 -4.08
CA THR A 145 15.71 -6.59 -2.95
C THR A 145 16.21 -5.52 -1.99
N GLU A 146 16.14 -5.83 -0.70
CA GLU A 146 16.69 -5.03 0.39
C GLU A 146 17.88 -5.76 1.00
N VAL A 147 18.96 -5.03 1.22
CA VAL A 147 20.11 -5.52 1.97
C VAL A 147 19.85 -5.24 3.44
N THR A 148 19.50 -6.28 4.20
CA THR A 148 19.38 -6.16 5.65
C THR A 148 20.74 -6.44 6.32
N GLY A 149 20.89 -6.11 7.61
CA GLY A 149 22.17 -6.06 8.33
C GLY A 149 23.02 -7.34 8.28
N GLN A 150 22.46 -8.46 7.81
CA GLN A 150 23.13 -9.74 7.58
C GLN A 150 23.81 -9.88 6.20
N MET A 151 23.90 -8.83 5.37
CA MET A 151 24.51 -8.82 4.03
C MET A 151 23.92 -9.79 2.99
N ILE A 152 22.89 -10.56 3.34
CA ILE A 152 22.16 -11.41 2.40
C ILE A 152 20.98 -10.60 1.84
N PRO A 153 20.92 -10.35 0.52
CA PRO A 153 19.79 -9.64 -0.07
C PRO A 153 18.52 -10.47 0.12
N LYS A 154 17.48 -9.85 0.67
CA LYS A 154 16.14 -10.42 0.78
C LYS A 154 15.19 -9.67 -0.14
N TYR A 155 14.14 -10.32 -0.62
CA TYR A 155 13.15 -9.64 -1.46
C TYR A 155 12.25 -8.73 -0.61
N THR A 156 11.79 -7.62 -1.17
CA THR A 156 10.74 -6.82 -0.53
C THR A 156 9.42 -7.61 -0.53
N SER A 157 8.74 -7.67 0.62
CA SER A 157 7.41 -8.26 0.72
C SER A 157 6.35 -7.28 0.19
N LEU A 158 5.60 -7.69 -0.83
CA LEU A 158 4.49 -6.91 -1.38
C LEU A 158 3.15 -7.23 -0.71
N MET A 159 2.99 -8.44 -0.20
CA MET A 159 1.75 -8.88 0.41
C MET A 159 2.04 -10.04 1.36
N PRO A 160 1.78 -9.88 2.66
CA PRO A 160 1.92 -10.96 3.61
C PRO A 160 0.71 -11.91 3.56
N GLY A 161 0.90 -13.11 4.08
CA GLY A 161 -0.19 -14.02 4.41
C GLY A 161 0.17 -14.98 5.52
N ASP A 162 -0.86 -15.56 6.11
CA ASP A 162 -0.77 -16.45 7.27
C ASP A 162 -1.48 -17.76 6.99
N THR A 163 -1.05 -18.84 7.63
CA THR A 163 -1.70 -20.15 7.58
C THR A 163 -2.38 -20.41 8.91
N LYS A 164 -3.61 -20.92 8.89
CA LYS A 164 -4.24 -21.43 10.11
C LYS A 164 -5.04 -22.70 9.81
N PRO A 165 -4.97 -23.74 10.66
CA PRO A 165 -5.92 -24.84 10.61
C PRO A 165 -7.36 -24.34 10.84
N SER A 166 -8.31 -24.85 10.07
CA SER A 166 -9.75 -24.54 10.19
C SER A 166 -10.30 -24.84 11.60
N SER A 167 -9.74 -25.86 12.25
CA SER A 167 -10.04 -26.22 13.64
C SER A 167 -9.63 -25.16 14.66
N LYS A 168 -8.74 -24.23 14.32
CA LYS A 168 -8.32 -23.11 15.19
C LYS A 168 -8.86 -21.76 14.75
N TRP A 169 -9.16 -21.60 13.46
CA TRP A 169 -9.65 -20.34 12.93
C TRP A 169 -10.50 -20.52 11.67
N HIS A 170 -11.61 -19.77 11.61
CA HIS A 170 -12.46 -19.62 10.43
C HIS A 170 -13.05 -18.20 10.43
N SER A 171 -13.26 -17.60 9.25
CA SER A 171 -13.88 -16.28 9.08
C SER A 171 -15.22 -16.13 9.81
N ASN A 172 -15.99 -17.21 9.97
CA ASN A 172 -17.31 -17.18 10.61
C ASN A 172 -17.24 -17.18 12.14
N PHE A 173 -16.07 -17.48 12.72
CA PHE A 173 -15.87 -17.43 14.18
C PHE A 173 -16.00 -16.03 14.75
N TYR A 174 -16.01 -14.98 13.92
CA TYR A 174 -16.25 -13.60 14.37
C TYR A 174 -17.57 -13.47 15.15
N THR A 175 -18.56 -14.33 14.87
CA THR A 175 -19.85 -14.34 15.57
C THR A 175 -19.84 -15.19 16.84
N SER A 176 -19.09 -16.29 16.85
CA SER A 176 -19.17 -17.32 17.90
C SER A 176 -18.00 -17.32 18.88
N SER A 177 -16.84 -16.77 18.52
CA SER A 177 -15.62 -16.74 19.32
C SER A 177 -14.72 -15.53 18.96
N PRO A 178 -15.16 -14.29 19.23
CA PRO A 178 -14.48 -13.08 18.74
C PRO A 178 -12.99 -12.99 19.09
N PRO A 179 -12.51 -13.27 20.33
CA PRO A 179 -11.08 -13.17 20.63
C PRO A 179 -10.20 -14.17 19.86
N GLN A 180 -10.72 -15.36 19.57
CA GLN A 180 -9.99 -16.37 18.80
C GLN A 180 -9.96 -16.01 17.31
N TRP A 181 -11.04 -15.41 16.82
CA TRP A 181 -11.15 -14.93 15.46
C TRP A 181 -10.25 -13.71 15.20
N GLU A 182 -10.19 -12.78 16.15
CA GLU A 182 -9.53 -11.48 15.98
C GLU A 182 -8.01 -11.60 15.89
N ASN A 183 -7.38 -12.50 16.66
CA ASN A 183 -5.92 -12.62 16.75
C ASN A 183 -5.24 -12.83 15.38
N PRO A 184 -5.61 -13.84 14.55
CA PRO A 184 -5.00 -13.99 13.22
C PRO A 184 -5.27 -12.81 12.28
N VAL A 185 -6.42 -12.14 12.41
CA VAL A 185 -6.72 -10.95 11.60
C VAL A 185 -5.81 -9.79 11.99
N ARG A 186 -5.70 -9.48 13.29
CA ARG A 186 -4.79 -8.44 13.81
C ARG A 186 -3.35 -8.71 13.41
N GLN A 187 -2.92 -9.97 13.50
CA GLN A 187 -1.60 -10.41 13.08
C GLN A 187 -1.32 -10.10 11.60
N VAL A 188 -2.22 -10.48 10.69
CA VAL A 188 -2.07 -10.16 9.26
C VAL A 188 -2.13 -8.66 8.99
N VAL A 189 -2.98 -7.91 9.69
CA VAL A 189 -3.01 -6.43 9.57
C VAL A 189 -1.67 -5.83 9.98
N THR A 190 -1.08 -6.24 11.10
CA THR A 190 0.26 -5.83 11.50
C THR A 190 1.29 -6.13 10.41
N TYR A 191 1.20 -7.31 9.78
CA TYR A 191 2.08 -7.66 8.68
C TYR A 191 1.91 -6.72 7.48
N CYS A 192 0.66 -6.40 7.13
CA CYS A 192 0.32 -5.49 6.05
C CYS A 192 0.89 -4.10 6.29
N ILE A 193 0.80 -3.58 7.53
CA ILE A 193 1.39 -2.27 7.89
C ILE A 193 2.91 -2.29 7.76
N GLY A 194 3.56 -3.31 8.32
CA GLY A 194 5.02 -3.47 8.23
C GLY A 194 5.52 -3.58 6.78
N ALA A 195 4.77 -4.29 5.92
CA ALA A 195 5.07 -4.43 4.50
C ALA A 195 4.56 -3.27 3.62
N ARG A 196 3.89 -2.27 4.20
CA ARG A 196 3.18 -1.21 3.45
C ARG A 196 2.24 -1.75 2.36
N SER A 197 1.59 -2.86 2.67
CA SER A 197 0.66 -3.57 1.80
C SER A 197 -0.78 -3.30 2.22
N ARG A 198 -1.67 -3.05 1.27
CA ARG A 198 -3.10 -2.90 1.52
C ARG A 198 -3.84 -4.24 1.49
N TYR A 199 -3.16 -5.30 1.08
CA TYR A 199 -3.74 -6.62 0.95
C TYR A 199 -3.04 -7.60 1.88
N GLY A 200 -3.78 -8.59 2.34
CA GLY A 200 -3.26 -9.73 3.06
C GLY A 200 -4.18 -10.92 2.88
N PHE A 201 -3.78 -12.09 3.38
CA PHE A 201 -4.66 -13.25 3.36
C PHE A 201 -4.39 -14.20 4.53
N ILE A 202 -5.41 -14.97 4.87
CA ILE A 202 -5.32 -16.13 5.77
C ILE A 202 -5.76 -17.35 4.97
N LEU A 203 -4.95 -18.39 4.94
CA LEU A 203 -5.24 -19.63 4.23
C LEU A 203 -5.44 -20.78 5.22
N THR A 204 -6.57 -21.46 5.09
CA THR A 204 -6.91 -22.66 5.86
C THR A 204 -7.18 -23.84 4.93
N ASP A 205 -7.38 -25.02 5.51
CA ASP A 205 -7.84 -26.21 4.80
C ASP A 205 -9.30 -26.16 4.34
N GLU A 206 -10.08 -25.19 4.82
CA GLU A 206 -11.50 -25.02 4.47
C GLU A 206 -11.78 -23.77 3.64
N GLU A 207 -10.93 -22.75 3.70
CA GLU A 207 -11.13 -21.49 2.97
C GLU A 207 -9.84 -20.68 2.77
N LEU A 208 -9.89 -19.79 1.78
CA LEU A 208 -8.99 -18.65 1.68
C LEU A 208 -9.76 -17.39 2.09
N VAL A 209 -9.24 -16.63 3.03
CA VAL A 209 -9.79 -15.33 3.41
C VAL A 209 -8.84 -14.25 2.93
N VAL A 210 -9.24 -13.52 1.89
CA VAL A 210 -8.49 -12.37 1.38
C VAL A 210 -8.93 -11.11 2.10
N LEU A 211 -7.98 -10.22 2.38
CA LEU A 211 -8.18 -8.99 3.13
C LEU A 211 -7.79 -7.77 2.29
N ARG A 212 -8.56 -6.68 2.45
CA ARG A 212 -8.19 -5.33 2.04
C ARG A 212 -8.29 -4.43 3.27
N ILE A 213 -7.17 -3.84 3.68
CA ILE A 213 -7.08 -2.97 4.86
C ILE A 213 -7.18 -1.51 4.44
N ARG A 214 -7.76 -0.65 5.27
CA ARG A 214 -7.76 0.81 5.12
C ARG A 214 -7.16 1.46 6.36
N THR A 215 -6.72 2.71 6.23
CA THR A 215 -6.29 3.53 7.36
C THR A 215 -7.44 4.42 7.80
N GLU A 216 -7.74 4.48 9.09
CA GLU A 216 -8.67 5.48 9.63
C GLU A 216 -7.88 6.50 10.45
N PRO A 217 -7.82 7.77 10.03
CA PRO A 217 -7.12 8.79 10.79
C PRO A 217 -7.85 9.04 12.10
N THR A 218 -7.17 8.77 13.19
CA THR A 218 -7.60 9.20 14.53
C THR A 218 -7.38 10.71 14.56
N GLY A 219 -8.46 11.49 14.43
CA GLY A 219 -8.41 12.94 14.20
C GLY A 219 -7.46 13.67 15.15
N ALA A 220 -6.96 14.84 14.74
CA ALA A 220 -5.96 15.64 15.45
C ALA A 220 -6.05 15.52 16.98
N GLY A 221 -5.17 14.69 17.57
CA GLY A 221 -5.24 14.36 19.00
C GLY A 221 -5.26 15.61 19.88
N LEU A 222 -5.72 15.49 21.13
CA LEU A 222 -5.90 16.62 22.08
C LEU A 222 -4.64 17.49 22.31
N ALA A 223 -3.46 17.03 21.86
CA ALA A 223 -2.20 17.76 21.91
C ALA A 223 -1.87 18.58 20.64
N ALA A 224 -2.58 18.39 19.52
CA ALA A 224 -2.33 19.08 18.25
C ALA A 224 -2.51 20.60 18.36
N GLY A 225 -3.39 21.07 19.25
CA GLY A 225 -3.56 22.49 19.56
C GLY A 225 -2.65 23.03 20.68
N ARG A 226 -1.77 22.22 21.26
CA ARG A 226 -0.90 22.68 22.36
C ARG A 226 0.35 23.34 21.79
N SER A 227 0.54 24.62 22.08
CA SER A 227 1.77 25.35 21.79
C SER A 227 2.97 24.57 22.30
N ARG A 228 3.91 24.25 21.41
CA ARG A 228 5.12 23.50 21.70
C ARG A 228 5.84 24.19 22.86
N ARG A 229 6.04 23.48 23.98
CA ARG A 229 6.82 23.99 25.11
C ARG A 229 8.23 24.23 24.59
N ALA A 230 8.59 25.50 24.36
CA ALA A 230 9.93 25.88 23.97
C ALA A 230 10.89 25.26 24.98
N GLN A 231 11.73 24.32 24.52
CA GLN A 231 12.85 23.86 25.32
C GLN A 231 13.72 25.09 25.56
N GLN A 232 13.70 25.61 26.78
CA GLN A 232 14.67 26.60 27.24
C GLN A 232 16.04 25.99 27.00
N THR A 233 16.75 26.51 26.00
CA THR A 233 18.16 26.27 25.78
C THR A 233 18.90 26.73 27.04
N VAL A 234 19.26 25.80 27.91
CA VAL A 234 20.08 26.10 29.08
C VAL A 234 21.50 26.36 28.58
N LEU A 235 21.86 27.64 28.46
CA LEU A 235 23.24 28.07 28.29
C LEU A 235 24.04 27.71 29.56
N PRO A 236 25.30 27.24 29.45
CA PRO A 236 26.12 26.94 30.61
C PRO A 236 26.73 28.23 31.19
N ALA A 237 26.30 28.65 32.38
CA ALA A 237 26.93 29.75 33.12
C ALA A 237 27.82 29.21 34.26
N ARG A 238 29.10 29.61 34.23
CA ARG A 238 30.13 29.35 35.25
C ARG A 238 29.91 30.24 36.49
N THR A 239 30.13 29.64 37.67
CA THR A 239 30.58 30.22 38.97
C THR A 239 29.61 31.14 39.78
N ALA A 240 29.52 30.85 41.08
CA ALA A 240 28.53 31.23 42.13
C ALA A 240 28.80 32.59 42.86
N PRO A 241 28.20 32.90 44.05
CA PRO A 241 26.79 32.96 44.52
C PRO A 241 26.39 34.28 45.27
N LEU A 242 25.09 34.50 45.55
CA LEU A 242 24.45 34.96 46.83
C LEU A 242 22.92 35.27 46.64
N SER A 243 22.09 34.83 47.59
CA SER A 243 20.60 34.61 47.62
C SER A 243 19.68 35.87 47.73
N PRO A 244 18.32 35.80 47.97
CA PRO A 244 17.26 34.77 47.72
C PRO A 244 15.87 35.26 47.15
N ALA A 245 15.07 34.28 46.66
CA ALA A 245 13.57 34.14 46.59
C ALA A 245 12.75 34.69 45.37
N PRO A 246 11.55 34.13 45.07
CA PRO A 246 11.20 32.72 44.84
C PRO A 246 10.41 32.50 43.52
N ALA A 247 10.61 31.38 42.82
CA ALA A 247 9.67 30.92 41.80
C ALA A 247 9.47 29.40 41.90
N ARG A 248 8.23 29.00 42.19
CA ARG A 248 7.78 27.61 42.33
C ARG A 248 7.95 26.86 41.00
N GLY A 249 8.97 26.03 40.92
CA GLY A 249 9.06 24.88 40.01
C GLY A 249 8.99 23.60 40.84
N HIS A 250 8.26 22.59 40.37
CA HIS A 250 8.14 21.29 41.03
C HIS A 250 9.52 20.65 41.21
N ALA A 251 10.05 20.75 42.43
CA ALA A 251 11.21 19.98 42.87
C ALA A 251 10.80 18.51 42.94
N ARG A 252 11.48 17.66 42.18
CA ARG A 252 11.46 16.21 42.43
C ARG A 252 12.20 15.98 43.74
N GLN A 253 11.48 15.48 44.75
CA GLN A 253 12.13 14.91 45.93
C GLN A 253 12.78 13.59 45.51
N GLU A 254 14.11 13.59 45.44
CA GLU A 254 14.90 12.37 45.44
C GLU A 254 14.94 11.84 46.87
N SER A 255 14.21 10.76 47.13
CA SER A 255 14.43 9.94 48.32
C SER A 255 15.58 9.00 48.04
N ALA A 256 16.69 9.22 48.75
CA ALA A 256 17.82 8.31 48.80
C ALA A 256 17.48 7.04 49.59
N ALA A 257 18.17 5.96 49.21
CA ALA A 257 18.24 4.63 49.83
C ALA A 257 17.19 3.59 49.39
N THR A 258 17.47 2.94 48.24
CA THR A 258 17.54 1.47 48.23
C THR A 258 18.60 1.04 47.23
N ASP A 259 19.58 0.31 47.74
CA ASP A 259 20.68 -0.30 47.00
C ASP A 259 20.13 -1.47 46.16
N VAL A 260 20.16 -1.32 44.83
CA VAL A 260 19.95 -2.41 43.86
C VAL A 260 20.99 -2.26 42.75
N SER A 261 22.21 -2.67 43.07
CA SER A 261 23.23 -3.02 42.11
C SER A 261 22.78 -4.25 41.32
N GLY A 262 22.31 -4.05 40.07
CA GLY A 262 21.90 -5.14 39.19
C GLY A 262 21.12 -4.80 37.91
N LEU A 263 20.97 -3.52 37.51
CA LEU A 263 20.12 -3.11 36.37
C LEU A 263 20.79 -2.16 35.36
N SER A 264 22.11 -2.31 35.12
CA SER A 264 22.85 -1.41 34.22
C SER A 264 22.92 -1.83 32.75
N GLU A 265 22.07 -2.74 32.26
CA GLU A 265 21.96 -3.02 30.81
C GLU A 265 20.60 -2.67 30.19
N SER A 266 19.55 -2.41 30.97
CA SER A 266 18.20 -2.17 30.44
C SER A 266 17.86 -0.70 30.14
N ILE A 267 18.75 0.25 30.47
CA ILE A 267 18.48 1.70 30.30
C ILE A 267 19.17 2.29 29.06
N GLN A 268 20.11 1.57 28.43
CA GLN A 268 20.71 2.00 27.15
C GLN A 268 19.93 1.58 25.90
N GLY A 269 18.85 0.81 26.05
CA GLY A 269 17.98 0.36 24.94
C GLY A 269 16.87 1.34 24.52
N MET A 270 16.69 2.47 25.22
CA MET A 270 15.62 3.44 24.89
C MET A 270 16.02 4.50 23.86
N SER A 271 17.15 4.32 23.16
CA SER A 271 17.44 5.15 22.00
C SER A 271 16.75 4.55 20.78
N VAL A 272 15.52 5.01 20.54
CA VAL A 272 14.86 4.93 19.23
C VAL A 272 15.85 5.48 18.21
N ALA A 273 16.43 4.59 17.42
CA ALA A 273 17.26 4.95 16.30
C ALA A 273 16.40 5.77 15.32
N ASP A 274 16.86 6.99 15.09
CA ASP A 274 16.51 7.94 14.03
C ASP A 274 15.45 7.48 13.01
N SER A 275 14.19 7.80 13.30
CA SER A 275 13.22 8.21 12.27
C SER A 275 13.55 9.63 11.80
N SER A 276 14.73 9.82 11.21
CA SER A 276 15.12 11.07 10.58
C SER A 276 14.70 11.05 9.12
N GLY A 277 13.51 11.60 8.84
CA GLY A 277 13.00 11.70 7.46
C GLY A 277 11.58 12.27 7.40
N THR A 278 11.47 13.59 7.53
CA THR A 278 10.30 14.39 7.13
C THR A 278 9.05 14.26 8.02
N TYR A 279 9.10 14.87 9.21
CA TYR A 279 7.91 15.15 10.02
C TYR A 279 7.00 16.19 9.34
N LYS A 280 6.12 15.73 8.44
CA LYS A 280 4.84 16.40 8.23
C LYS A 280 3.92 15.98 9.39
N SER A 281 3.13 16.91 9.90
CA SER A 281 2.13 16.68 10.96
C SER A 281 1.06 15.69 10.47
N THR A 282 1.35 14.38 10.47
CA THR A 282 0.35 13.35 10.21
C THR A 282 -0.32 12.98 11.53
N GLU A 283 -1.65 13.05 11.54
CA GLU A 283 -2.49 12.51 12.61
C GLU A 283 -2.07 11.06 12.92
N ALA A 284 -2.20 10.64 14.18
CA ALA A 284 -1.93 9.26 14.55
C ALA A 284 -2.93 8.35 13.81
N ILE A 285 -2.47 7.22 13.29
CA ILE A 285 -3.32 6.18 12.70
C ILE A 285 -3.31 5.03 13.70
N ASP A 286 -4.40 4.89 14.44
CA ASP A 286 -4.50 3.87 15.49
C ASP A 286 -5.43 2.71 15.08
N ASP A 287 -6.22 2.88 14.00
CA ASP A 287 -7.32 1.98 13.64
C ASP A 287 -7.33 1.58 12.16
N TYR A 288 -7.59 0.28 11.92
CA TYR A 288 -7.61 -0.31 10.57
C TYR A 288 -8.95 -1.01 10.26
N PRO A 289 -9.82 -0.39 9.46
CA PRO A 289 -10.98 -1.07 8.87
C PRO A 289 -10.56 -2.19 7.92
N VAL A 290 -11.17 -3.37 8.07
CA VAL A 290 -10.89 -4.53 7.23
C VAL A 290 -12.10 -4.92 6.40
N GLU A 291 -11.89 -5.01 5.10
CA GLU A 291 -12.80 -5.68 4.18
C GLU A 291 -12.25 -7.07 3.84
N TYR A 292 -13.11 -8.10 3.84
CA TYR A 292 -12.70 -9.48 3.60
C TYR A 292 -13.57 -10.21 2.59
N ARG A 293 -13.02 -11.23 1.95
CA ARG A 293 -13.79 -12.23 1.22
C ARG A 293 -13.29 -13.62 1.57
N ALA A 294 -14.19 -14.47 2.05
CA ALA A 294 -13.95 -15.90 2.21
C ALA A 294 -14.25 -16.65 0.90
N ILE A 295 -13.32 -17.50 0.47
CA ILE A 295 -13.42 -18.35 -0.71
C ILE A 295 -13.31 -19.80 -0.23
N PRO A 296 -14.40 -20.59 -0.27
CA PRO A 296 -14.39 -21.98 0.15
C PRO A 296 -13.37 -22.82 -0.62
N TRP A 297 -12.67 -23.70 0.10
CA TRP A 297 -11.70 -24.65 -0.43
C TRP A 297 -12.30 -25.59 -1.48
N GLY A 298 -13.58 -25.94 -1.30
CA GLY A 298 -14.33 -26.82 -2.18
C GLY A 298 -14.73 -26.21 -3.53
N ASN A 299 -14.58 -24.89 -3.74
CA ASN A 299 -14.95 -24.25 -4.99
C ASN A 299 -14.13 -24.77 -6.18
N HIS A 300 -14.80 -25.12 -7.29
CA HIS A 300 -14.15 -25.52 -8.53
C HIS A 300 -15.06 -25.37 -9.75
N ALA A 301 -14.47 -25.27 -10.95
CA ALA A 301 -15.25 -25.28 -12.20
C ALA A 301 -16.00 -26.61 -12.35
N GLY A 302 -17.30 -26.53 -12.66
CA GLY A 302 -18.19 -27.70 -12.81
C GLY A 302 -18.78 -28.26 -11.51
N GLY A 303 -18.28 -27.84 -10.34
CA GLY A 303 -18.82 -28.14 -9.03
C GLY A 303 -19.76 -27.05 -8.57
N GLY A 304 -20.99 -27.04 -9.07
CA GLY A 304 -22.03 -26.08 -8.68
C GLY A 304 -22.35 -26.17 -7.19
N HIS A 305 -21.65 -25.38 -6.37
CA HIS A 305 -22.12 -24.89 -5.09
C HIS A 305 -22.13 -23.35 -5.12
N GLY A 306 -22.70 -22.81 -6.20
CA GLY A 306 -23.25 -21.46 -6.15
C GLY A 306 -24.41 -21.49 -5.15
N ASP A 307 -24.40 -20.53 -4.24
CA ASP A 307 -25.50 -20.10 -3.37
C ASP A 307 -26.88 -20.56 -3.91
N PRO A 308 -27.61 -21.46 -3.21
CA PRO A 308 -28.78 -22.19 -3.76
C PRO A 308 -29.97 -21.31 -4.18
N GLY A 309 -29.85 -19.98 -4.09
CA GLY A 309 -30.87 -19.02 -4.50
C GLY A 309 -30.69 -18.36 -5.88
N LYS A 310 -29.58 -18.57 -6.60
CA LYS A 310 -29.37 -17.89 -7.90
C LYS A 310 -28.84 -18.84 -8.97
N GLY A 311 -29.74 -19.38 -9.78
CA GLY A 311 -29.47 -20.22 -10.95
C GLY A 311 -28.66 -19.52 -12.04
N LYS A 312 -27.37 -19.30 -11.80
CA LYS A 312 -26.41 -18.97 -12.85
C LYS A 312 -26.00 -20.26 -13.55
N GLY A 313 -26.09 -20.26 -14.88
CA GLY A 313 -25.84 -21.42 -15.73
C GLY A 313 -24.44 -22.02 -15.59
N ARG A 314 -24.22 -23.14 -16.27
CA ARG A 314 -23.00 -23.97 -16.25
C ARG A 314 -21.70 -23.23 -16.62
N ASP A 315 -21.81 -22.00 -17.13
CA ASP A 315 -20.71 -21.19 -17.67
C ASP A 315 -20.39 -19.93 -16.84
N ALA A 316 -20.99 -19.76 -15.65
CA ALA A 316 -20.66 -18.61 -14.81
C ALA A 316 -19.25 -18.73 -14.22
N PRO A 317 -18.50 -17.62 -14.13
CA PRO A 317 -17.15 -17.65 -13.57
C PRO A 317 -17.20 -18.09 -12.10
N VAL A 318 -16.37 -19.07 -11.76
CA VAL A 318 -16.13 -19.54 -10.39
C VAL A 318 -14.86 -18.91 -9.84
N LEU A 319 -14.86 -18.58 -8.55
CA LEU A 319 -13.70 -18.13 -7.79
C LEU A 319 -13.25 -19.25 -6.85
N THR A 320 -12.07 -19.80 -7.11
CA THR A 320 -11.41 -20.85 -6.31
C THR A 320 -10.22 -20.27 -5.54
N VAL A 321 -9.71 -20.97 -4.54
CA VAL A 321 -8.53 -20.54 -3.75
C VAL A 321 -7.34 -20.15 -4.64
N ARG A 322 -6.92 -21.01 -5.57
CA ARG A 322 -5.75 -20.74 -6.44
C ARG A 322 -5.97 -19.50 -7.31
N LEU A 323 -7.13 -19.40 -7.96
CA LEU A 323 -7.47 -18.25 -8.80
C LEU A 323 -7.58 -16.94 -7.99
N ALA A 324 -8.15 -16.99 -6.78
CA ALA A 324 -8.24 -15.84 -5.89
C ALA A 324 -6.84 -15.37 -5.42
N LEU A 325 -5.95 -16.30 -5.04
CA LEU A 325 -4.55 -15.99 -4.73
C LEU A 325 -3.86 -15.34 -5.93
N PHE A 326 -4.01 -15.89 -7.14
CA PHE A 326 -3.46 -15.30 -8.36
C PHE A 326 -3.89 -13.84 -8.53
N TYR A 327 -5.19 -13.55 -8.43
CA TYR A 327 -5.70 -12.18 -8.57
C TYR A 327 -5.16 -11.27 -7.47
N LEU A 328 -5.15 -11.71 -6.21
CA LEU A 328 -4.68 -10.91 -5.08
C LEU A 328 -3.17 -10.61 -5.21
N CYS A 329 -2.36 -11.61 -5.55
CA CYS A 329 -0.91 -11.44 -5.78
C CYS A 329 -0.64 -10.45 -6.91
N TRP A 330 -1.39 -10.53 -8.01
CA TRP A 330 -1.26 -9.59 -9.13
C TRP A 330 -1.61 -8.16 -8.71
N MET A 331 -2.76 -7.98 -8.05
CA MET A 331 -3.19 -6.66 -7.60
C MET A 331 -2.22 -6.02 -6.61
N ALA A 332 -1.59 -6.81 -5.73
CA ALA A 332 -0.58 -6.31 -4.81
C ALA A 332 0.72 -5.86 -5.50
N ALA A 333 1.04 -6.44 -6.66
CA ALA A 333 2.30 -6.19 -7.35
C ALA A 333 2.26 -5.09 -8.40
N VAL A 334 1.14 -4.98 -9.11
CA VAL A 334 0.97 -4.04 -10.22
C VAL A 334 0.10 -2.86 -9.79
N GLY A 335 -0.90 -3.15 -8.96
CA GLY A 335 -1.81 -2.13 -8.47
C GLY A 335 -1.16 -1.27 -7.39
N PRO A 336 -1.62 -0.01 -7.22
CA PRO A 336 -2.02 0.52 -5.92
C PRO A 336 -1.98 -0.44 -4.72
N ASN A 337 -0.90 -0.43 -3.93
CA ASN A 337 -0.72 -1.38 -2.82
C ASN A 337 -0.46 -0.75 -1.45
N THR A 338 -0.39 0.57 -1.33
CA THR A 338 -0.20 1.21 0.00
C THR A 338 -1.53 1.33 0.72
N PRO A 339 -1.59 1.11 2.06
CA PRO A 339 -2.75 1.43 2.87
C PRO A 339 -3.19 2.90 2.71
N GLN A 340 -4.48 3.14 2.50
CA GLN A 340 -5.08 4.47 2.35
C GLN A 340 -6.46 4.52 3.03
N GLU A 341 -6.99 5.74 3.21
CA GLU A 341 -8.31 5.99 3.80
C GLU A 341 -9.46 5.44 2.94
N SER A 342 -9.24 5.43 1.62
CA SER A 342 -10.18 4.90 0.64
C SER A 342 -9.43 4.40 -0.58
N TYR A 343 -10.12 3.60 -1.39
CA TYR A 343 -9.58 3.08 -2.63
C TYR A 343 -10.58 3.29 -3.77
N PRO A 344 -10.09 3.44 -5.00
CA PRO A 344 -10.96 3.40 -6.15
C PRO A 344 -11.54 1.98 -6.30
N SER A 345 -12.71 1.88 -6.94
CA SER A 345 -13.34 0.62 -7.29
C SER A 345 -12.40 -0.23 -8.13
N LEU A 346 -12.45 -1.56 -7.95
CA LEU A 346 -11.49 -2.44 -8.61
C LEU A 346 -11.49 -2.32 -10.15
N ASP A 347 -12.67 -2.12 -10.75
CA ASP A 347 -12.88 -2.02 -12.20
C ASP A 347 -12.77 -0.60 -12.75
N SER A 348 -12.17 0.30 -11.98
CA SER A 348 -11.92 1.68 -12.40
C SER A 348 -10.54 1.86 -13.06
N TYR A 349 -10.41 2.99 -13.74
CA TYR A 349 -9.23 3.39 -14.48
C TYR A 349 -8.85 4.82 -14.13
N TRP A 350 -7.58 5.15 -14.29
CA TRP A 350 -7.08 6.51 -14.18
C TRP A 350 -6.23 6.84 -15.40
N TRP A 351 -6.12 8.12 -15.74
CA TRP A 351 -5.28 8.57 -16.84
C TRP A 351 -3.82 8.67 -16.37
N ASN A 352 -2.93 7.88 -16.98
CA ASN A 352 -1.50 7.99 -16.74
C ASN A 352 -0.86 8.88 -17.81
N PRO A 353 -0.38 10.10 -17.46
CA PRO A 353 0.19 11.03 -18.42
C PRO A 353 1.49 10.52 -19.04
N TYR A 354 2.29 9.72 -18.33
CA TYR A 354 3.55 9.17 -18.81
C TYR A 354 3.35 8.05 -19.83
N ALA A 355 2.36 7.18 -19.60
CA ALA A 355 1.99 6.12 -20.53
C ALA A 355 1.07 6.62 -21.65
N VAL A 356 0.55 7.85 -21.54
CA VAL A 356 -0.46 8.45 -22.43
C VAL A 356 -1.63 7.48 -22.65
N ALA A 357 -2.10 6.86 -21.56
CA ALA A 357 -3.11 5.81 -21.60
C ALA A 357 -3.91 5.76 -20.30
N PHE A 358 -5.14 5.27 -20.38
CA PHE A 358 -5.90 4.90 -19.19
C PHE A 358 -5.40 3.57 -18.64
N ILE A 359 -5.05 3.53 -17.36
CA ILE A 359 -4.52 2.37 -16.67
C ILE A 359 -5.53 1.90 -15.63
N SER A 360 -5.79 0.60 -15.56
CA SER A 360 -6.63 0.02 -14.52
C SER A 360 -5.99 0.17 -13.14
N ASN A 361 -6.76 0.64 -12.15
CA ASN A 361 -6.29 0.81 -10.77
C ASN A 361 -5.93 -0.51 -10.07
N SER A 362 -6.41 -1.65 -10.55
CA SER A 362 -6.17 -2.96 -9.91
C SER A 362 -5.23 -3.85 -10.70
N THR A 363 -5.30 -3.78 -12.03
CA THR A 363 -4.56 -4.72 -12.89
C THR A 363 -3.31 -4.11 -13.52
N GLY A 364 -3.22 -2.78 -13.56
CA GLY A 364 -2.19 -2.06 -14.31
C GLY A 364 -2.29 -2.19 -15.83
N PHE A 365 -3.32 -2.86 -16.35
CA PHE A 365 -3.50 -2.99 -17.80
C PHE A 365 -3.96 -1.68 -18.42
N GLN A 366 -3.44 -1.42 -19.62
CA GLN A 366 -3.89 -0.33 -20.46
C GLN A 366 -5.31 -0.61 -21.00
N HIS A 367 -6.18 0.38 -20.87
CA HIS A 367 -7.45 0.39 -21.54
C HIS A 367 -7.23 0.70 -23.03
N LYS A 368 -7.67 -0.20 -23.92
CA LYS A 368 -7.38 -0.09 -25.36
C LYS A 368 -8.41 0.75 -26.13
N ASN A 369 -9.61 0.96 -25.58
CA ASN A 369 -10.75 1.43 -26.35
C ASN A 369 -11.35 2.72 -25.80
N GLY A 370 -10.78 3.85 -26.21
CA GLY A 370 -11.32 5.16 -25.88
C GLY A 370 -11.33 5.44 -24.38
N VAL A 371 -12.38 6.10 -23.92
CA VAL A 371 -12.54 6.51 -22.53
C VAL A 371 -13.27 5.41 -21.74
N PRO A 372 -12.69 4.90 -20.64
CA PRO A 372 -13.35 3.88 -19.83
C PRO A 372 -14.58 4.45 -19.11
N SER A 373 -15.54 3.57 -18.82
CA SER A 373 -16.82 3.95 -18.20
C SER A 373 -16.72 4.38 -16.74
N LYS A 374 -15.63 4.04 -16.05
CA LYS A 374 -15.38 4.33 -14.63
C LYS A 374 -14.00 4.94 -14.45
N LEU A 375 -13.94 6.26 -14.46
CA LEU A 375 -12.72 7.02 -14.18
C LEU A 375 -12.66 7.37 -12.69
N GLN A 376 -11.63 6.91 -12.01
CA GLN A 376 -11.37 7.20 -10.60
C GLN A 376 -9.86 7.24 -10.36
N TYR A 377 -9.39 8.22 -9.62
CA TYR A 377 -7.97 8.34 -9.28
C TYR A 377 -7.52 7.30 -8.27
N TYR A 378 -6.21 7.07 -8.25
CA TYR A 378 -5.59 6.12 -7.34
C TYR A 378 -5.91 6.42 -5.86
N ASN A 379 -5.89 7.70 -5.45
CA ASN A 379 -6.32 8.10 -4.11
C ASN A 379 -7.53 9.04 -4.19
N PRO A 380 -8.77 8.51 -4.15
CA PRO A 380 -9.97 9.31 -4.38
C PRO A 380 -10.29 10.29 -3.24
N GLN A 381 -9.71 10.07 -2.04
CA GLN A 381 -9.91 10.91 -0.85
C GLN A 381 -8.60 11.56 -0.39
N ALA A 382 -7.63 11.76 -1.29
CA ALA A 382 -6.42 12.48 -0.92
C ALA A 382 -6.81 13.82 -0.30
N ARG A 383 -6.48 14.05 0.98
CA ARG A 383 -6.84 15.29 1.70
C ARG A 383 -6.26 16.57 1.08
N ASN A 384 -5.28 16.40 0.20
CA ASN A 384 -4.70 17.48 -0.61
C ASN A 384 -5.32 17.54 -2.02
N ARG A 385 -6.51 16.95 -2.23
CA ARG A 385 -7.29 17.18 -3.45
C ARG A 385 -7.73 18.62 -3.47
N GLY A 386 -7.70 19.20 -4.66
CA GLY A 386 -7.99 20.60 -4.86
C GLY A 386 -6.75 21.37 -5.32
N PRO A 387 -6.96 22.61 -5.76
CA PRO A 387 -5.94 23.35 -6.45
C PRO A 387 -4.81 23.75 -5.49
N VAL A 388 -3.59 23.30 -5.79
CA VAL A 388 -2.38 23.74 -5.08
C VAL A 388 -1.66 24.71 -6.01
N TYR A 389 -1.60 25.96 -5.57
CA TYR A 389 -0.91 27.03 -6.29
C TYR A 389 0.49 27.27 -5.71
N VAL A 390 1.43 27.57 -6.60
CA VAL A 390 2.77 28.04 -6.28
C VAL A 390 3.00 29.37 -6.98
N ASN A 391 3.59 30.33 -6.28
CA ASN A 391 3.97 31.60 -6.88
C ASN A 391 5.15 31.41 -7.83
N ALA A 392 4.98 31.82 -9.09
CA ALA A 392 6.04 31.77 -10.09
C ALA A 392 6.07 33.04 -10.95
N ILE A 393 7.26 33.38 -11.46
CA ILE A 393 7.51 34.53 -12.31
C ILE A 393 7.46 34.08 -13.77
N LEU A 394 6.50 34.60 -14.53
CA LEU A 394 6.21 34.16 -15.89
C LEU A 394 6.93 34.94 -17.00
N ASP A 395 7.24 36.22 -16.76
CA ASP A 395 7.77 37.12 -17.80
C ASP A 395 9.18 37.60 -17.51
N ASP A 396 10.04 37.50 -18.53
CA ASP A 396 11.46 37.88 -18.50
C ASP A 396 11.69 39.39 -18.72
N ALA A 397 10.65 40.18 -18.97
CA ALA A 397 10.80 41.46 -19.68
C ALA A 397 10.97 42.71 -18.79
N THR A 398 10.74 42.63 -17.47
CA THR A 398 10.79 43.82 -16.60
C THR A 398 11.39 43.52 -15.22
N GLU A 399 12.14 44.47 -14.66
CA GLU A 399 12.67 44.44 -13.28
C GLU A 399 11.56 44.43 -12.19
N ALA A 400 10.29 44.37 -12.59
CA ALA A 400 9.10 44.36 -11.74
C ALA A 400 8.21 43.14 -12.06
N ALA A 401 8.80 41.98 -12.37
CA ALA A 401 8.04 40.79 -12.69
C ALA A 401 7.27 40.31 -11.43
N GLU A 402 5.94 40.39 -11.51
CA GLU A 402 5.03 40.05 -10.42
C GLU A 402 4.91 38.53 -10.28
N GLU A 403 4.98 38.03 -9.05
CA GLU A 403 4.70 36.62 -8.76
C GLU A 403 3.23 36.33 -9.00
N GLN A 404 2.93 35.37 -9.87
CA GLN A 404 1.57 34.93 -10.13
C GLN A 404 1.35 33.53 -9.54
N PRO A 405 0.19 33.26 -8.92
CA PRO A 405 -0.15 31.91 -8.46
C PRO A 405 -0.39 31.01 -9.67
N ILE A 406 0.38 29.94 -9.79
CA ILE A 406 0.28 28.94 -10.85
C ILE A 406 -0.06 27.59 -10.23
N LEU A 407 -0.98 26.87 -10.86
CA LEU A 407 -1.40 25.56 -10.40
C LEU A 407 -0.26 24.54 -10.58
N THR A 408 -0.09 23.62 -9.63
CA THR A 408 0.93 22.56 -9.76
C THR A 408 0.43 21.37 -10.59
N LEU A 409 1.33 20.73 -11.32
CA LEU A 409 1.03 19.51 -12.09
C LEU A 409 0.54 18.40 -11.17
N ALA A 410 1.19 18.22 -10.01
CA ALA A 410 0.78 17.26 -9.00
C ALA A 410 -0.68 17.47 -8.56
N SER A 411 -1.13 18.72 -8.43
CA SER A 411 -2.51 19.05 -8.08
C SER A 411 -3.49 18.77 -9.21
N VAL A 412 -3.22 19.20 -10.45
CA VAL A 412 -4.10 18.93 -11.60
C VAL A 412 -4.34 17.45 -11.77
N LEU A 413 -3.31 16.63 -11.59
CA LEU A 413 -3.42 15.17 -11.68
C LEU A 413 -4.28 14.53 -10.58
N THR A 414 -4.80 15.30 -9.62
CA THR A 414 -5.78 14.84 -8.63
C THR A 414 -7.23 15.20 -8.99
N PHE A 415 -7.44 16.08 -9.95
CA PHE A 415 -8.75 16.63 -10.33
C PHE A 415 -9.62 15.63 -11.07
N ASP A 416 -10.94 15.72 -10.92
CA ASP A 416 -11.85 14.85 -11.66
C ASP A 416 -11.76 15.08 -13.17
N THR A 417 -12.15 14.08 -13.95
CA THR A 417 -12.19 14.20 -15.41
C THR A 417 -13.63 14.34 -15.87
N VAL A 418 -13.93 15.42 -16.59
CA VAL A 418 -15.27 15.69 -17.15
C VAL A 418 -15.23 15.64 -18.67
N ARG A 419 -16.32 15.14 -19.25
CA ARG A 419 -16.49 15.06 -20.70
C ARG A 419 -17.09 16.36 -21.22
N GLN A 420 -16.40 16.99 -22.17
CA GLN A 420 -16.90 18.17 -22.87
C GLN A 420 -17.92 17.80 -23.95
N SER A 421 -18.60 18.81 -24.49
CA SER A 421 -19.66 18.66 -25.50
C SER A 421 -19.15 18.05 -26.82
N ASP A 422 -17.88 18.27 -27.16
CA ASP A 422 -17.20 17.68 -28.31
C ASP A 422 -16.72 16.23 -28.07
N GLY A 423 -16.93 15.71 -26.86
CA GLY A 423 -16.53 14.38 -26.45
C GLY A 423 -15.11 14.28 -25.89
N SER A 424 -14.33 15.36 -25.89
CA SER A 424 -13.01 15.42 -25.25
C SER A 424 -13.13 15.32 -23.72
N LEU A 425 -12.00 15.02 -23.06
CA LEU A 425 -11.92 14.99 -21.61
C LEU A 425 -10.94 16.05 -21.14
N VAL A 426 -11.33 16.78 -20.10
CA VAL A 426 -10.48 17.74 -19.40
C VAL A 426 -10.48 17.44 -17.91
N TYR A 427 -9.43 17.87 -17.22
CA TYR A 427 -9.42 17.91 -15.77
C TYR A 427 -10.37 19.01 -15.29
N ALA A 428 -11.07 18.78 -14.19
CA ALA A 428 -11.89 19.77 -13.53
C ALA A 428 -11.95 19.55 -12.02
N PHE A 429 -12.10 20.64 -11.28
CA PHE A 429 -12.33 20.59 -9.86
C PHE A 429 -13.51 21.50 -9.49
N HIS A 430 -14.23 21.11 -8.45
CA HIS A 430 -15.22 21.95 -7.80
C HIS A 430 -14.50 22.79 -6.74
N ASP A 431 -14.67 24.09 -6.79
CA ASP A 431 -14.21 24.99 -5.73
C ASP A 431 -15.33 25.13 -4.70
N ASP A 432 -15.15 24.51 -3.54
CA ASP A 432 -16.13 24.53 -2.45
C ASP A 432 -16.40 25.95 -1.90
N GLU A 433 -15.43 26.87 -2.01
CA GLU A 433 -15.60 28.25 -1.50
C GLU A 433 -16.48 29.08 -2.43
N THR A 434 -16.28 28.93 -3.74
CA THR A 434 -17.03 29.70 -4.74
C THR A 434 -18.27 28.97 -5.28
N GLY A 435 -18.33 27.64 -5.10
CA GLY A 435 -19.35 26.76 -5.67
C GLY A 435 -19.25 26.60 -7.18
N VAL A 436 -18.09 26.91 -7.78
CA VAL A 436 -17.87 26.94 -9.24
C VAL A 436 -17.06 25.72 -9.67
N ASP A 437 -17.46 25.10 -10.79
CA ASP A 437 -16.68 24.07 -11.47
C ASP A 437 -15.66 24.71 -12.40
N TYR A 438 -14.38 24.50 -12.14
CA TYR A 438 -13.28 24.98 -12.98
C TYR A 438 -12.78 23.85 -13.88
N GLN A 439 -12.67 24.12 -15.19
CA GLN A 439 -12.08 23.21 -16.16
C GLN A 439 -10.67 23.64 -16.51
N ILE A 440 -9.75 22.69 -16.56
CA ILE A 440 -8.36 22.92 -16.95
C ILE A 440 -8.27 22.82 -18.47
N THR A 441 -8.25 23.98 -19.11
CA THR A 441 -8.08 24.13 -20.55
C THR A 441 -6.63 24.46 -20.89
N GLN A 442 -6.34 24.59 -22.19
CA GLN A 442 -5.02 25.00 -22.69
C GLN A 442 -4.56 26.39 -22.21
N ASP A 443 -5.50 27.22 -21.72
CA ASP A 443 -5.21 28.58 -21.26
C ASP A 443 -4.77 28.61 -19.79
N VAL A 444 -4.91 27.48 -19.07
CA VAL A 444 -4.48 27.36 -17.67
C VAL A 444 -3.03 26.90 -17.64
N LEU A 445 -2.15 27.78 -17.18
CA LEU A 445 -0.75 27.45 -16.95
C LEU A 445 -0.60 26.57 -15.71
N VAL A 446 0.27 25.58 -15.82
CA VAL A 446 0.56 24.62 -14.77
C VAL A 446 2.07 24.48 -14.63
N LEU A 447 2.56 24.36 -13.39
CA LEU A 447 3.96 24.18 -13.05
C LEU A 447 4.23 22.70 -12.75
N ASP A 448 5.13 22.07 -13.49
CA ASP A 448 5.76 20.82 -13.09
C ASP A 448 6.92 21.13 -12.13
N GLU A 449 6.75 20.76 -10.86
CA GLU A 449 7.73 21.00 -9.80
C GLU A 449 8.98 20.12 -9.92
N ASP A 450 8.85 18.93 -10.54
CA ASP A 450 9.95 17.98 -10.67
C ASP A 450 10.94 18.42 -11.76
N THR A 451 10.40 18.92 -12.88
CA THR A 451 11.22 19.44 -14.00
C THR A 451 11.43 20.95 -13.92
N ASN A 452 10.70 21.64 -13.05
CA ASN A 452 10.67 23.10 -12.92
C ASN A 452 10.32 23.79 -14.25
N THR A 453 9.29 23.27 -14.94
CA THR A 453 8.81 23.77 -16.23
C THR A 453 7.34 24.16 -16.15
N ILE A 454 6.94 25.17 -16.94
CA ILE A 454 5.53 25.56 -17.08
C ILE A 454 5.00 25.03 -18.39
N GLY A 455 3.85 24.38 -18.33
CA GLY A 455 3.12 23.85 -19.45
C GLY A 455 1.62 24.09 -19.32
N HIS A 456 0.86 23.38 -20.13
CA HIS A 456 -0.60 23.40 -20.10
C HIS A 456 -1.13 22.03 -20.51
N PHE A 457 -2.43 21.82 -20.29
CA PHE A 457 -3.11 20.62 -20.75
C PHE A 457 -3.88 20.88 -22.03
N VAL A 458 -3.70 19.99 -23.01
CA VAL A 458 -4.63 19.87 -24.14
C VAL A 458 -5.41 18.58 -23.91
N ASN A 459 -6.68 18.72 -23.51
CA ASN A 459 -7.49 17.63 -22.98
C ASN A 459 -6.87 17.05 -21.70
N LEU A 460 -6.51 15.77 -21.68
CA LEU A 460 -5.77 15.13 -20.58
C LEU A 460 -4.26 15.05 -20.83
N VAL A 461 -3.78 15.57 -21.97
CA VAL A 461 -2.39 15.43 -22.37
C VAL A 461 -1.59 16.64 -21.90
N TRP A 462 -0.61 16.37 -21.04
CA TRP A 462 0.38 17.35 -20.61
C TRP A 462 1.24 17.81 -21.79
N ARG A 463 1.38 19.13 -21.94
CA ARG A 463 2.24 19.76 -22.95
C ARG A 463 3.24 20.66 -22.24
N ASP A 464 4.48 20.17 -22.18
CA ASP A 464 5.61 20.93 -21.66
C ASP A 464 5.79 22.24 -22.44
N GLY A 465 6.03 23.32 -21.70
CA GLY A 465 6.39 24.62 -22.24
C GLY A 465 7.81 25.04 -21.82
N ARG A 466 7.91 26.23 -21.23
CA ARG A 466 9.19 26.92 -20.93
C ARG A 466 9.67 26.64 -19.50
N PRO A 467 10.99 26.53 -19.24
CA PRO A 467 11.54 26.38 -17.89
C PRO A 467 11.33 27.64 -17.04
N VAL A 468 11.16 27.47 -15.73
CA VAL A 468 11.00 28.57 -14.77
C VAL A 468 12.35 28.97 -14.18
N ARG A 469 12.64 30.27 -14.07
CA ARG A 469 13.79 30.72 -13.27
C ARG A 469 13.43 30.67 -11.79
N SER A 470 14.19 29.88 -11.02
CA SER A 470 14.11 29.92 -9.56
C SER A 470 14.39 31.35 -9.09
N ALA A 471 13.50 31.94 -8.29
CA ALA A 471 13.79 33.19 -7.60
C ALA A 471 15.12 33.01 -6.84
N SER A 472 16.17 33.71 -7.26
CA SER A 472 17.45 33.62 -6.56
C SER A 472 17.21 34.04 -5.12
N LYS A 473 17.45 33.15 -4.16
CA LYS A 473 17.61 33.56 -2.75
C LYS A 473 18.76 34.56 -2.72
N HIS A 474 18.44 35.85 -2.74
CA HIS A 474 19.41 36.91 -2.54
C HIS A 474 19.95 36.73 -1.12
N ALA A 475 21.11 36.08 -1.02
CA ALA A 475 21.94 36.14 0.17
C ALA A 475 22.28 37.61 0.39
N SER A 476 21.70 38.20 1.44
CA SER A 476 22.04 39.53 1.90
C SER A 476 23.53 39.57 2.23
N LYS A 477 24.32 40.23 1.39
CA LYS A 477 25.70 40.60 1.74
C LYS A 477 25.63 41.68 2.83
N PRO A 478 26.45 41.57 3.89
CA PRO A 478 26.44 42.52 4.98
C PRO A 478 27.02 43.86 4.54
N SER A 479 26.37 44.93 4.97
CA SER A 479 26.82 46.31 4.85
C SER A 479 28.13 46.51 5.62
N GLY A 480 29.23 46.77 4.90
CA GLY A 480 30.51 47.20 5.44
C GLY A 480 30.81 48.64 5.01
N SER A 481 30.85 49.53 6.00
CA SER A 481 31.30 50.92 5.95
C SER A 481 32.65 51.08 5.24
N GLY A 482 32.78 52.14 4.45
CA GLY A 482 33.96 52.41 3.62
C GLY A 482 35.15 52.99 4.36
N GLU A 483 36.29 53.02 3.66
CA GLU A 483 37.22 54.15 3.66
C GLU A 483 38.17 54.06 2.45
N ALA A 484 38.55 55.22 1.93
CA ALA A 484 39.28 55.42 0.70
C ALA A 484 40.80 55.25 0.87
N HIS A 485 41.52 54.77 -0.15
CA HIS A 485 42.67 55.49 -0.73
C HIS A 485 43.37 54.82 -1.94
N LEU A 486 43.61 55.69 -2.94
CA LEU A 486 44.81 55.86 -3.77
C LEU A 486 45.37 54.76 -4.72
N LYS A 487 45.24 55.10 -6.02
CA LYS A 487 46.32 55.26 -7.03
C LYS A 487 47.13 54.03 -7.55
N LYS A 488 47.02 53.94 -8.90
CA LYS A 488 48.09 53.93 -9.94
C LYS A 488 48.40 52.61 -10.67
N ARG A 489 48.15 52.72 -11.98
CA ARG A 489 48.98 52.35 -13.15
C ARG A 489 49.26 50.87 -13.47
N ARG A 490 48.67 50.47 -14.59
CA ARG A 490 49.14 49.55 -15.65
C ARG A 490 50.65 49.66 -15.95
N PRO A 491 51.28 48.60 -16.49
CA PRO A 491 50.99 48.09 -17.85
C PRO A 491 49.91 47.01 -17.91
#